data_AF-A0A957PL31-F1
#
_entry.id   AF-A0A957PL31-F1
#
_cell.length_a   1.000
_cell.length_b   1.000
_cell.length_c   1.000
_cell.angle_alpha   90.00
_cell.angle_beta   90.00
_cell.angle_gamma   90.00
#
_symmetry.space_group_name_H-M   'P 1'
#
loop_
_entity.id
_entity.type
_entity.pdbx_description
1 polymer ?
#
loop_
_entity_poly.entity_id
_entity_poly.type
_entity_poly.pdbx_seq_one_letter_code
_entity_poly.pdbx_strand_id
1 'polypeptide(L)'
;MNFFAALLLGHLIGDFPLQTNRIAQAKHQSQAMLVIHVLIHVCVTAALLQNPLNNMPLLLMIGATHYLIDSPHVSAMHSGASRGFLFDQMVHLSSLSAITLITMFSPDTLPLNALPTTILYPALAYGLLLGGMVFGWIWANEIALSA
;
A
#
# COMPACT_ATOMS: atom_id res chain seq x y z
N MET A 1 7.18 7.91 -15.15
CA MET A 1 7.92 7.75 -13.88
C MET A 1 7.20 8.34 -12.64
N ASN A 2 6.24 9.27 -12.79
CA ASN A 2 5.53 9.85 -11.62
C ASN A 2 4.32 9.03 -11.14
N PHE A 3 3.73 8.22 -12.03
CA PHE A 3 2.53 7.44 -11.72
C PHE A 3 2.78 6.36 -10.65
N PHE A 4 3.82 5.51 -10.84
CA PHE A 4 4.21 4.53 -9.82
C PHE A 4 4.54 5.20 -8.48
N ALA A 5 5.22 6.35 -8.49
CA ALA A 5 5.52 7.08 -7.27
C ALA A 5 4.24 7.57 -6.56
N ALA A 6 3.21 7.97 -7.30
CA ALA A 6 1.91 8.32 -6.73
C ALA A 6 1.17 7.10 -6.15
N LEU A 7 1.20 5.96 -6.83
CA LEU A 7 0.63 4.71 -6.31
C LEU A 7 1.37 4.24 -5.05
N LEU A 8 2.70 4.30 -5.06
CA LEU A 8 3.53 3.95 -3.91
C LEU A 8 3.30 4.92 -2.75
N LEU A 9 3.18 6.22 -3.01
CA LEU A 9 2.81 7.17 -1.95
C LEU A 9 1.43 6.84 -1.37
N GLY A 10 0.44 6.50 -2.21
CA GLY A 10 -0.89 6.12 -1.76
C GLY A 10 -0.87 4.88 -0.86
N HIS A 11 -0.09 3.87 -1.25
CA HIS A 11 0.20 2.69 -0.45
C HIS A 11 0.79 3.04 0.91
N LEU A 12 1.87 3.82 0.95
CA LEU A 12 2.56 4.19 2.18
C LEU A 12 1.66 5.00 3.13
N ILE A 13 0.81 5.88 2.58
CA ILE A 13 -0.17 6.64 3.36
C ILE A 13 -1.26 5.72 3.93
N GLY A 14 -1.71 4.73 3.16
CA GLY A 14 -2.67 3.74 3.61
C GLY A 14 -2.13 2.87 4.75
N ASP A 15 -0.95 2.29 4.57
CA ASP A 15 -0.37 1.27 5.46
C ASP A 15 0.28 1.80 6.74
N PHE A 16 0.76 3.05 6.77
CA PHE A 16 1.46 3.58 7.94
C PHE A 16 0.68 4.70 8.66
N PRO A 17 0.45 5.90 8.08
CA PRO A 17 -0.33 6.93 8.76
C PRO A 17 -1.79 6.56 9.05
N LEU A 18 -2.49 5.94 8.09
CA LEU A 18 -3.94 5.74 8.17
C LEU A 18 -4.35 4.36 8.70
N GLN A 19 -3.46 3.36 8.61
CA GLN A 19 -3.65 2.06 9.24
C GLN A 19 -3.35 2.14 10.75
N THR A 20 -4.36 2.51 11.53
CA THR A 20 -4.24 2.49 12.99
C THR A 20 -3.98 1.07 13.53
N ASN A 21 -3.41 0.97 14.74
CA ASN A 21 -3.21 -0.31 15.43
C ASN A 21 -4.50 -1.15 15.50
N ARG A 22 -5.67 -0.50 15.64
CA ARG A 22 -6.98 -1.17 15.64
C ARG A 22 -7.27 -1.82 14.29
N ILE A 23 -6.99 -1.13 13.18
CA ILE A 23 -7.19 -1.69 11.83
C ILE A 23 -6.21 -2.84 11.60
N ALA A 24 -4.92 -2.64 11.89
CA ALA A 24 -3.90 -3.67 11.71
C ALA A 24 -4.21 -4.96 12.48
N GLN A 25 -4.64 -4.86 13.74
CA GLN A 25 -4.98 -6.03 14.55
C GLN A 25 -6.26 -6.73 14.09
N ALA A 26 -7.24 -5.98 13.59
CA ALA A 26 -8.56 -6.51 13.28
C ALA A 26 -8.77 -6.90 11.81
N LYS A 27 -7.97 -6.38 10.87
CA LYS A 27 -8.17 -6.62 9.41
C LYS A 27 -8.10 -8.10 9.03
N HIS A 28 -7.32 -8.90 9.75
CA HIS A 28 -7.22 -10.35 9.49
C HIS A 28 -8.32 -11.18 10.19
N GLN A 29 -9.15 -10.57 11.03
CA GLN A 29 -10.23 -11.27 11.76
C GLN A 29 -11.62 -10.75 11.40
N SER A 30 -11.71 -9.57 10.80
CA SER A 30 -12.96 -8.89 10.46
C SER A 30 -12.93 -8.43 9.01
N GLN A 31 -13.82 -9.00 8.19
CA GLN A 31 -14.02 -8.55 6.81
C GLN A 31 -14.40 -7.06 6.75
N ALA A 32 -15.15 -6.55 7.74
CA ALA A 32 -15.49 -5.13 7.79
C ALA A 32 -14.23 -4.26 7.97
N MET A 33 -13.30 -4.67 8.83
CA MET A 33 -12.04 -3.92 9.05
C MET A 33 -11.11 -4.02 7.84
N LEU A 34 -11.08 -5.18 7.16
CA LEU A 34 -10.37 -5.34 5.88
C LEU A 34 -10.96 -4.43 4.80
N VAL A 35 -12.29 -4.38 4.67
CA VAL A 35 -12.94 -3.48 3.70
C VAL A 35 -12.67 -2.01 4.04
N ILE A 36 -12.68 -1.61 5.32
CA ILE A 36 -12.31 -0.26 5.73
C ILE A 36 -10.88 0.06 5.30
N HIS A 37 -9.94 -0.86 5.52
CA HIS A 37 -8.55 -0.70 5.08
C HIS A 37 -8.47 -0.53 3.55
N VAL A 38 -9.10 -1.42 2.79
CA VAL A 38 -9.14 -1.33 1.33
C VAL A 38 -9.73 -0.01 0.84
N LEU A 39 -10.81 0.48 1.47
CA LEU A 39 -11.40 1.78 1.15
C LEU A 39 -10.44 2.94 1.42
N ILE A 40 -9.60 2.86 2.45
CA ILE A 40 -8.54 3.85 2.69
C ILE A 40 -7.61 3.89 1.48
N HIS A 41 -7.11 2.75 1.01
CA HIS A 41 -6.21 2.70 -0.15
C HIS A 41 -6.85 3.24 -1.43
N VAL A 42 -8.12 2.88 -1.68
CA VAL A 42 -8.87 3.39 -2.83
C VAL A 42 -9.05 4.91 -2.74
N CYS A 43 -9.49 5.43 -1.59
CA CYS A 43 -9.75 6.86 -1.40
C CYS A 43 -8.46 7.69 -1.48
N VAL A 44 -7.38 7.25 -0.84
CA VAL A 44 -6.08 7.94 -0.91
C VAL A 44 -5.54 7.93 -2.33
N THR A 45 -5.59 6.79 -3.01
CA THR A 45 -5.14 6.69 -4.41
C THR A 45 -5.97 7.61 -5.30
N ALA A 46 -7.30 7.61 -5.14
CA ALA A 46 -8.18 8.52 -5.89
C ALA A 46 -7.83 10.00 -5.68
N ALA A 47 -7.44 10.40 -4.47
CA ALA A 47 -7.00 11.76 -4.18
C ALA A 47 -5.64 12.12 -4.81
N LEU A 48 -4.79 11.13 -5.09
CA LEU A 48 -3.47 11.33 -5.71
C LEU A 48 -3.49 11.28 -7.23
N LEU A 49 -4.62 10.96 -7.86
CA LEU A 49 -4.78 10.89 -9.32
C LEU A 49 -5.62 12.05 -9.85
N GLN A 50 -5.25 12.54 -11.03
CA GLN A 50 -6.11 13.45 -11.79
C GLN A 50 -7.28 12.69 -12.39
N ASN A 51 -8.47 13.30 -12.39
CA ASN A 51 -9.70 12.72 -12.93
C ASN A 51 -9.95 11.28 -12.44
N PRO A 52 -10.04 11.03 -11.11
CA PRO A 52 -10.13 9.68 -10.57
C PRO A 52 -11.35 8.89 -11.07
N LEU A 53 -12.46 9.58 -11.38
CA LEU A 53 -13.67 8.96 -11.93
C LEU A 53 -13.45 8.36 -13.33
N ASN A 54 -12.53 8.91 -14.12
CA ASN A 54 -12.17 8.33 -15.41
C ASN A 54 -11.24 7.11 -15.25
N ASN A 55 -10.71 6.91 -14.04
CA ASN A 55 -9.76 5.86 -13.68
C ASN A 55 -10.38 4.83 -12.72
N MET A 56 -11.71 4.66 -12.74
CA MET A 56 -12.41 3.69 -11.89
C MET A 56 -11.90 2.25 -12.02
N PRO A 57 -11.59 1.72 -13.22
CA PRO A 57 -11.02 0.38 -13.33
C PRO A 57 -9.70 0.21 -12.56
N LEU A 58 -8.85 1.23 -12.60
CA LEU A 58 -7.59 1.25 -11.84
C LEU A 58 -7.84 1.28 -10.33
N LEU A 59 -8.76 2.13 -9.86
CA LEU A 59 -9.10 2.21 -8.44
C LEU A 59 -9.69 0.88 -7.93
N LEU A 60 -10.50 0.22 -8.75
CA LEU A 60 -11.01 -1.13 -8.45
C LEU A 60 -9.89 -2.18 -8.43
N MET A 61 -8.91 -2.11 -9.34
CA MET A 61 -7.74 -2.99 -9.32
C MET A 61 -6.88 -2.77 -8.06
N ILE A 62 -6.66 -1.53 -7.65
CA ILE A 62 -5.96 -1.19 -6.41
C ILE A 62 -6.71 -1.77 -5.21
N GLY A 63 -8.03 -1.56 -5.13
CA GLY A 63 -8.83 -2.11 -4.04
C GLY A 63 -8.84 -3.64 -4.01
N ALA A 64 -9.02 -4.28 -5.16
CA ALA A 64 -9.02 -5.74 -5.28
C ALA A 64 -7.66 -6.35 -4.90
N THR A 65 -6.56 -5.76 -5.35
CA THR A 65 -5.22 -6.26 -5.00
C THR A 65 -4.94 -6.14 -3.51
N HIS A 66 -5.23 -5.00 -2.86
CA HIS A 66 -5.06 -4.88 -1.40
C HIS A 66 -5.96 -5.86 -0.65
N TYR A 67 -7.23 -6.01 -1.05
CA TYR A 67 -8.12 -6.98 -0.43
C TYR A 67 -7.56 -8.42 -0.50
N LEU A 68 -7.03 -8.81 -1.66
CA LEU A 68 -6.47 -10.15 -1.86
C LEU A 68 -5.16 -10.36 -1.10
N ILE A 69 -4.28 -9.36 -1.05
CA ILE A 69 -2.98 -9.45 -0.38
C ILE A 69 -3.16 -9.47 1.14
N ASP A 70 -4.00 -8.60 1.69
CA ASP A 70 -4.27 -8.52 3.13
C ASP A 70 -5.20 -9.62 3.66
N SER A 71 -5.70 -10.48 2.77
CA SER A 71 -6.54 -11.60 3.17
C SER A 71 -5.78 -12.53 4.13
N PRO A 72 -6.44 -13.08 5.17
CA PRO A 72 -5.76 -13.84 6.23
C PRO A 72 -4.91 -15.00 5.71
N HIS A 73 -5.35 -15.64 4.62
CA HIS A 73 -4.64 -16.76 4.00
C HIS A 73 -3.24 -16.41 3.49
N VAL A 74 -3.04 -15.19 2.98
CA VAL A 74 -1.73 -14.74 2.47
C VAL A 74 -0.83 -14.34 3.63
N SER A 75 -1.38 -13.64 4.63
CA SER A 75 -0.64 -13.23 5.83
C SER A 75 -0.08 -14.41 6.64
N ALA A 76 -0.72 -15.58 6.56
CA ALA A 76 -0.30 -16.80 7.27
C ALA A 76 0.87 -17.56 6.60
N MET A 77 1.36 -17.13 5.44
CA MET A 77 2.34 -17.88 4.65
C MET A 77 3.80 -17.81 5.17
N HIS A 78 4.10 -16.92 6.12
CA HIS A 78 5.47 -16.71 6.62
C HIS A 78 5.56 -16.83 8.14
N SER A 79 6.68 -17.38 8.62
CA SER A 79 7.04 -17.40 10.03
C SER A 79 8.06 -16.31 10.35
N GLY A 80 7.82 -15.57 11.43
CA GLY A 80 8.64 -14.45 11.89
C GLY A 80 8.05 -13.09 11.51
N ALA A 81 8.06 -12.16 12.46
CA ALA A 81 7.38 -10.88 12.32
C ALA A 81 8.05 -9.98 11.27
N SER A 82 9.38 -9.89 11.28
CA SER A 82 10.17 -9.13 10.30
C SER A 82 10.06 -9.70 8.89
N ARG A 83 10.15 -11.03 8.75
CA ARG A 83 10.03 -11.71 7.45
C ARG A 83 8.63 -11.57 6.88
N GLY A 84 7.60 -11.74 7.71
CA GLY A 84 6.21 -11.53 7.34
C GLY A 84 5.97 -10.10 6.85
N PHE A 85 6.47 -9.10 7.59
CA PHE A 85 6.40 -7.70 7.17
C PHE A 85 7.09 -7.45 5.82
N LEU A 86 8.33 -7.90 5.64
CA LEU A 86 9.04 -7.71 4.37
C LEU A 86 8.33 -8.40 3.20
N PHE A 87 7.84 -9.61 3.41
CA PHE A 87 7.08 -10.33 2.40
C PHE A 87 5.81 -9.56 2.02
N ASP A 88 5.05 -9.09 3.00
CA ASP A 88 3.85 -8.28 2.78
C ASP A 88 4.16 -7.02 1.95
N GLN A 89 5.18 -6.26 2.33
CA GLN A 89 5.60 -5.08 1.57
C GLN A 89 6.04 -5.43 0.15
N MET A 90 6.72 -6.57 -0.06
CA MET A 90 7.17 -7.00 -1.38
C MET A 90 6.01 -7.41 -2.29
N VAL A 91 5.00 -8.09 -1.76
CA VAL A 91 3.79 -8.46 -2.52
C VAL A 91 3.03 -7.20 -2.93
N HIS A 92 2.88 -6.23 -2.03
CA HIS A 92 2.30 -4.92 -2.36
C HIS A 92 3.11 -4.17 -3.42
N LEU A 93 4.44 -4.07 -3.27
CA LEU A 93 5.29 -3.42 -4.29
C LEU A 93 5.18 -4.10 -5.67
N SER A 94 5.09 -5.42 -5.68
CA SER A 94 4.94 -6.21 -6.90
C SER A 94 3.58 -5.95 -7.55
N SER A 95 2.50 -5.85 -6.76
CA SER A 95 1.16 -5.55 -7.29
C SER A 95 1.10 -4.14 -7.88
N LEU A 96 1.65 -3.12 -7.21
CA LEU A 96 1.72 -1.75 -7.74
C LEU A 96 2.55 -1.67 -9.03
N SER A 97 3.63 -2.44 -9.11
CA SER A 97 4.47 -2.53 -10.30
C SER A 97 3.71 -3.18 -11.46
N ALA A 98 2.98 -4.26 -11.20
CA ALA A 98 2.15 -4.93 -12.19
C ALA A 98 1.01 -4.02 -12.69
N ILE A 99 0.32 -3.32 -11.78
CA ILE A 99 -0.73 -2.36 -12.13
C ILE A 99 -0.15 -1.24 -13.01
N THR A 100 1.00 -0.68 -12.62
CA THR A 100 1.70 0.35 -13.41
C THR A 100 2.01 -0.18 -14.81
N LEU A 101 2.57 -1.38 -14.93
CA LEU A 101 2.91 -1.99 -16.21
C LEU A 101 1.67 -2.20 -17.09
N ILE A 102 0.59 -2.74 -16.54
CA ILE A 102 -0.68 -2.93 -17.25
C ILE A 102 -1.21 -1.59 -17.80
N THR A 103 -1.20 -0.53 -16.98
CA THR A 103 -1.65 0.80 -17.43
C THR A 103 -0.77 1.41 -18.53
N MET A 104 0.53 1.11 -18.57
CA MET A 104 1.41 1.57 -19.64
C MET A 104 1.05 0.98 -21.01
N PHE A 105 0.49 -0.23 -21.04
CA PHE A 105 0.01 -0.87 -22.27
C PHE A 105 -1.40 -0.43 -22.67
N SER A 106 -2.05 0.45 -21.89
CA SER A 106 -3.34 1.08 -22.19
C SER A 106 -3.19 2.60 -22.29
N PRO A 107 -2.57 3.11 -23.38
CA PRO A 107 -2.09 4.50 -23.46
C PRO A 107 -3.19 5.57 -23.39
N ASP A 108 -4.45 5.23 -23.69
CA ASP A 108 -5.57 6.17 -23.64
C ASP A 108 -5.96 6.58 -22.21
N THR A 109 -5.40 5.93 -21.18
CA THR A 109 -5.81 6.09 -19.78
C THR A 109 -4.65 6.25 -18.79
N LEU A 110 -3.43 6.58 -19.23
CA LEU A 110 -2.30 6.79 -18.31
C LEU A 110 -2.65 7.90 -17.30
N PRO A 111 -2.95 7.57 -16.03
CA PRO A 111 -3.44 8.56 -15.09
C PRO A 111 -2.29 9.46 -14.69
N LEU A 112 -2.50 10.77 -14.84
CA LEU A 112 -1.55 11.73 -14.34
C LEU A 112 -1.68 11.80 -12.82
N ASN A 113 -0.55 11.71 -12.12
CA ASN A 113 -0.47 12.11 -10.72
C ASN A 113 -0.95 13.56 -10.52
N ALA A 114 -1.67 13.81 -9.42
CA ALA A 114 -2.23 15.12 -9.09
C ALA A 114 -1.22 16.08 -8.44
N LEU A 115 -0.13 15.56 -7.89
CA LEU A 115 0.86 16.34 -7.15
C LEU A 115 2.01 16.81 -8.05
N PRO A 116 2.54 18.04 -7.85
CA PRO A 116 3.83 18.44 -8.39
C PRO A 116 4.95 17.51 -7.89
N THR A 117 5.96 17.25 -8.72
CA THR A 117 7.11 16.39 -8.35
C THR A 117 7.88 16.91 -7.14
N THR A 118 7.91 18.23 -6.95
CA THR A 118 8.51 18.91 -5.78
C THR A 118 7.81 18.59 -4.46
N ILE A 119 6.56 18.12 -4.51
CA ILE A 119 5.80 17.67 -3.33
C ILE A 119 5.78 16.14 -3.27
N LEU A 120 5.57 15.48 -4.41
CA LEU A 120 5.46 14.03 -4.50
C LEU A 120 6.69 13.31 -3.95
N TYR A 121 7.90 13.71 -4.36
CA TYR A 121 9.11 13.00 -3.94
C TYR A 121 9.47 13.20 -2.47
N PRO A 122 9.38 14.40 -1.88
CA PRO A 122 9.54 14.55 -0.43
C PRO A 122 8.49 13.78 0.37
N ALA A 123 7.22 13.79 -0.06
CA ALA A 123 6.17 13.01 0.59
C ALA A 123 6.45 11.50 0.52
N LEU A 124 6.92 11.03 -0.64
CA LEU A 124 7.33 9.64 -0.82
C LEU A 124 8.51 9.27 0.09
N ALA A 125 9.54 10.11 0.16
CA ALA A 125 10.69 9.90 1.03
C ALA A 125 10.28 9.83 2.51
N TYR A 126 9.35 10.69 2.93
CA TYR A 126 8.79 10.65 4.28
C TYR A 126 7.99 9.36 4.54
N GLY A 127 7.15 8.93 3.59
CA GLY A 127 6.42 7.67 3.70
C GLY A 127 7.36 6.45 3.82
N LEU A 128 8.45 6.43 3.03
CA LEU A 128 9.47 5.38 3.10
C LEU A 128 10.22 5.39 4.43
N LEU A 129 10.52 6.58 4.97
CA LEU A 129 11.10 6.72 6.31
C LEU A 129 10.18 6.10 7.38
N LEU A 130 8.88 6.39 7.35
CA LEU A 130 7.92 5.80 8.28
C LEU A 130 7.87 4.27 8.17
N GLY A 131 7.81 3.74 6.94
CA GLY A 131 7.87 2.29 6.72
C GLY A 131 9.15 1.66 7.27
N GLY A 132 10.29 2.32 7.07
CA GLY A 132 11.58 1.89 7.64
C GLY A 132 11.60 1.92 9.17
N MET A 133 11.00 2.95 9.79
CA MET A 133 10.89 3.03 11.25
C MET A 133 9.99 1.92 11.82
N VAL A 134 8.87 1.62 11.18
CA VAL A 134 7.97 0.53 11.57
C VAL A 134 8.69 -0.82 11.45
N PHE A 135 9.39 -1.07 10.34
CA PHE A 135 10.19 -2.27 10.18
C PHE A 135 11.27 -2.41 11.26
N GLY A 136 12.02 -1.32 11.52
CA GLY A 136 13.06 -1.30 12.55
C GLY A 136 12.50 -1.62 13.94
N TRP A 137 11.31 -1.12 14.26
CA TRP A 137 10.61 -1.44 15.51
C TRP A 137 10.19 -2.92 15.59
N ILE A 138 9.61 -3.48 14.52
CA ILE A 138 9.24 -4.91 14.46
C ILE A 138 10.46 -5.79 14.64
N TRP A 139 11.55 -5.48 13.92
CA TRP A 139 12.78 -6.26 13.95
C TRP A 139 13.47 -6.21 15.31
N ALA A 140 13.54 -5.02 15.94
CA ALA A 140 14.10 -4.88 17.28
C ALA A 140 13.33 -5.70 18.32
N ASN A 141 12.00 -5.71 18.26
CA ASN A 141 11.16 -6.50 19.16
C ASN A 141 11.34 -8.01 18.93
N GLU A 142 11.44 -8.46 17.67
CA GLU A 142 11.65 -9.86 17.35
C GLU A 142 13.00 -10.37 17.90
N ILE A 143 14.07 -9.57 17.80
CA ILE A 143 15.37 -9.89 18.41
C ILE A 143 15.24 -9.95 19.94
N ALA A 144 14.61 -8.96 20.57
CA ALA A 144 14.47 -8.90 22.02
C ALA A 144 13.67 -10.09 22.59
N LEU A 145 12.72 -10.65 21.85
CA LEU A 145 11.92 -11.82 22.25
C LEU A 145 12.61 -13.16 21.96
N SER A 146 13.69 -13.17 21.19
CA SER A 146 14.46 -14.38 20.83
C SER A 146 15.80 -14.51 21.57
N ALA A 147 16.16 -13.50 22.37
CA ALA A 147 17.32 -13.51 23.28
C ALA A 147 16.95 -14.06 24.65
#